data_AF-A0A7Z9FAX2-F1
#
_entry.id   AF-A0A7Z9FAX2-F1
#
_cell.length_a   1.000
_cell.length_b   1.000
_cell.length_c   1.000
_cell.angle_alpha   90.00
_cell.angle_beta   90.00
_cell.angle_gamma   90.00
#
_symmetry.space_group_name_H-M   'P 1'
#
loop_
_entity.id
_entity.type
_entity.pdbx_description
1 polymer ?
#
loop_
_entity_poly.entity_id
_entity_poly.type
_entity_poly.pdbx_seq_one_letter_code
_entity_poly.pdbx_strand_id
1 'polypeptide(L)'
;MMEHNAWIQFGSGQELWNEIYSEFGLRAFMAGNTGVQMGGWLQKEIDLLADFRGLKIRIPGLAAEVVNRMGATAVNTPGGEIMPALQA
;
A
#
# COMPACT_ATOMS: atom_id res chain seq x y z
N MET A 1 -13.29 6.97 -0.21
CA MET A 1 -12.60 7.88 0.74
C MET A 1 -13.50 8.25 1.91
N MET A 2 -14.64 8.89 1.65
CA MET A 2 -15.64 9.18 2.70
C MET A 2 -16.19 7.90 3.34
N GLU A 3 -16.34 6.82 2.55
CA GLU A 3 -16.78 5.51 3.01
C GLU A 3 -15.87 4.91 4.11
N HIS A 4 -14.55 4.87 3.92
CA HIS A 4 -13.64 4.32 4.92
C HIS A 4 -13.68 5.12 6.23
N ASN A 5 -13.67 6.45 6.14
CA ASN A 5 -13.81 7.31 7.32
C ASN A 5 -15.16 7.09 8.02
N ALA A 6 -16.25 6.97 7.26
CA ALA A 6 -17.58 6.70 7.80
C ALA A 6 -17.64 5.31 8.47
N TRP A 7 -16.99 4.29 7.89
CA TRP A 7 -16.92 2.96 8.49
C TRP A 7 -16.15 2.98 9.82
N ILE A 8 -15.00 3.65 9.86
CA ILE A 8 -14.24 3.81 11.12
C ILE A 8 -15.09 4.52 12.19
N GLN A 9 -15.75 5.62 11.83
CA GLN A 9 -16.46 6.48 12.80
C GLN A 9 -17.83 5.95 13.21
N PHE A 10 -18.56 5.32 12.29
CA PHE A 10 -19.98 4.99 12.47
C PHE A 10 -20.32 3.53 12.12
N GLY A 11 -19.41 2.80 11.47
CA GLY A 11 -19.60 1.41 11.01
C GLY A 11 -18.87 0.37 11.85
N SER A 12 -18.59 0.67 13.12
CA SER A 12 -17.85 -0.17 14.06
C SER A 12 -16.38 -0.44 13.70
N GLY A 13 -15.80 0.33 12.78
CA GLY A 13 -14.41 0.13 12.36
C GLY A 13 -13.39 0.51 13.44
N GLN A 14 -13.69 1.49 14.29
CA GLN A 14 -12.81 1.87 15.41
C GLN A 14 -12.76 0.80 16.49
N GLU A 15 -13.86 0.09 16.76
CA GLU A 15 -13.94 -1.00 17.72
C GLU A 15 -13.05 -2.17 17.27
N LEU A 16 -13.18 -2.58 16.01
CA LEU A 16 -12.32 -3.61 15.42
C LEU A 16 -10.84 -3.19 15.43
N TRP A 17 -10.56 -1.92 15.15
CA TRP A 17 -9.18 -1.42 15.17
C TRP A 17 -8.60 -1.44 16.60
N ASN A 18 -9.39 -1.07 17.61
CA ASN A 18 -8.99 -1.13 19.01
C ASN A 18 -8.77 -2.57 19.48
N GLU A 19 -9.63 -3.50 19.08
CA GLU A 19 -9.51 -4.93 19.43
C GLU A 19 -8.14 -5.48 18.99
N ILE A 20 -7.81 -5.31 17.71
CA ILE A 20 -6.53 -5.77 17.14
C ILE A 20 -5.34 -5.07 17.79
N TYR A 21 -5.40 -3.75 18.01
CA TYR A 21 -4.26 -3.00 18.56
C TYR A 21 -4.08 -3.20 20.07
N SER A 22 -5.13 -3.62 20.79
CA SER A 22 -5.06 -3.90 22.23
C SER A 22 -4.09 -5.04 22.55
N GLU A 23 -3.91 -5.99 21.63
CA GLU A 23 -2.92 -7.07 21.74
C GLU A 23 -1.48 -6.56 21.86
N PHE A 24 -1.23 -5.34 21.37
CA PHE A 24 0.06 -4.66 21.41
C PHE A 24 0.13 -3.56 22.49
N GLY A 25 -0.91 -3.42 23.33
CA GLY A 25 -1.01 -2.34 24.32
C GLY A 25 -1.17 -0.95 23.69
N LEU A 26 -1.68 -0.87 22.46
CA LEU A 26 -1.82 0.36 21.69
C LEU A 26 -3.29 0.70 21.45
N ARG A 27 -3.55 1.99 21.19
CA ARG A 27 -4.82 2.48 20.68
C ARG A 27 -4.57 3.31 19.44
N ALA A 28 -5.19 2.92 18.34
CA ALA A 28 -5.01 3.58 17.05
C ALA A 28 -6.12 4.59 16.78
N PHE A 29 -5.77 5.65 16.07
CA PHE A 29 -6.69 6.69 15.65
C PHE A 29 -6.39 7.09 14.20
N MET A 30 -7.42 7.43 13.44
CA MET A 30 -7.24 8.03 12.12
C MET A 30 -6.49 9.36 12.25
N ALA A 31 -5.36 9.49 11.57
CA ALA A 31 -4.53 10.72 11.58
C ALA A 31 -4.37 11.37 10.19
N GLY A 32 -5.02 10.82 9.16
CA GLY A 32 -4.97 11.36 7.81
C GLY A 32 -5.32 10.33 6.75
N ASN A 33 -5.57 10.80 5.53
CA ASN A 33 -5.77 9.96 4.36
C ASN A 33 -5.24 10.71 3.13
N THR A 34 -4.37 10.07 2.36
CA THR A 34 -3.80 10.66 1.13
C THR A 34 -4.74 10.55 -0.08
N GLY A 35 -5.83 9.81 0.09
CA GLY A 35 -6.80 9.52 -0.94
C GLY A 35 -6.35 8.47 -1.95
N VAL A 36 -6.86 8.58 -3.17
CA VAL A 36 -6.43 7.70 -4.26
C VAL A 36 -4.97 8.01 -4.57
N GLN A 37 -4.13 6.98 -4.49
CA GLN A 37 -2.73 7.09 -4.87
C GLN A 37 -2.57 6.77 -6.35
N MET A 38 -1.58 7.39 -6.99
CA MET A 38 -1.20 7.05 -8.37
C MET A 38 -0.58 5.65 -8.43
N GLY A 39 -0.71 4.98 -9.58
CA GLY A 39 -0.22 3.61 -9.81
C GLY A 39 1.30 3.43 -9.79
N GLY A 40 2.05 4.54 -9.70
CA GLY A 40 3.50 4.55 -9.62
C GLY A 40 4.17 5.20 -10.83
N TRP A 41 5.50 5.18 -10.82
CA TRP A 41 6.35 5.64 -11.91
C TRP A 41 7.12 4.43 -12.44
N LEU A 42 7.07 4.21 -13.74
CA LEU A 42 7.59 3.01 -14.39
C LEU A 42 8.54 3.43 -15.51
N GLN A 43 9.63 2.67 -15.68
CA GLN A 43 10.59 2.90 -16.78
C GLN A 43 10.09 2.36 -18.13
N LYS A 44 9.12 1.46 -18.09
CA LYS A 44 8.53 0.79 -19.25
C LYS A 44 7.01 0.81 -19.12
N GLU A 45 6.33 0.85 -20.24
CA GLU A 45 4.88 0.75 -20.33
C GLU A 45 4.40 -0.63 -19.84
N ILE A 46 3.18 -0.66 -19.30
CA ILE A 46 2.52 -1.87 -18.77
C ILE A 46 1.13 -1.92 -19.40
N ASP A 47 0.94 -2.83 -20.36
CA ASP A 47 -0.30 -2.95 -21.15
C ASP A 47 -1.04 -4.24 -20.83
N LEU A 48 -0.30 -5.30 -20.50
CA LEU A 48 -0.81 -6.64 -20.29
C LEU A 48 -0.36 -7.19 -18.94
N LEU A 49 -1.14 -8.15 -18.42
CA LEU A 49 -0.79 -8.82 -17.16
C LEU A 49 0.60 -9.48 -17.20
N ALA A 50 1.04 -9.92 -18.39
CA ALA A 50 2.35 -10.53 -18.60
C ALA A 50 3.51 -9.58 -18.26
N ASP A 51 3.32 -8.26 -18.35
CA ASP A 51 4.37 -7.26 -18.14
C ASP A 51 4.74 -7.11 -16.67
N PHE A 52 3.91 -7.60 -15.75
CA PHE A 52 4.25 -7.69 -14.33
C PHE A 52 5.31 -8.75 -14.05
N ARG A 53 5.48 -9.76 -14.92
CA ARG A 53 6.46 -10.84 -14.66
C ARG A 53 7.88 -10.31 -14.72
N GLY A 54 8.61 -10.46 -13.62
CA GLY A 54 9.98 -9.96 -13.48
C GLY A 54 10.08 -8.44 -13.25
N LEU A 55 8.95 -7.72 -13.19
CA LEU A 55 8.94 -6.30 -12.83
C LEU A 55 9.39 -6.15 -11.37
N LYS A 56 10.43 -5.36 -11.14
CA LYS A 56 10.83 -4.96 -9.78
C LYS A 56 10.20 -3.60 -9.47
N ILE A 57 9.27 -3.54 -8.52
CA ILE A 57 8.51 -2.31 -8.23
C ILE A 57 8.47 -2.01 -6.72
N ARG A 58 8.72 -0.75 -6.37
CA ARG A 58 8.55 -0.29 -4.98
C ARG A 58 7.07 -0.03 -4.72
N ILE A 59 6.42 -0.95 -4.03
CA ILE A 59 5.00 -0.83 -3.64
C ILE A 59 4.78 -1.52 -2.28
N PRO A 60 4.39 -0.78 -1.22
CA PRO A 60 4.18 -1.36 0.10
C PRO A 60 2.73 -1.86 0.33
N GLY A 61 2.51 -2.54 1.45
CA GLY A 61 1.18 -2.94 1.92
C GLY A 61 0.58 -4.10 1.13
N LEU A 62 -0.75 -4.22 1.15
CA LEU A 62 -1.47 -5.34 0.50
C LEU A 62 -1.22 -5.41 -1.01
N ALA A 63 -0.99 -4.27 -1.67
CA ALA A 63 -0.67 -4.26 -3.10
C ALA A 63 0.65 -4.98 -3.42
N ALA A 64 1.61 -5.02 -2.49
CA ALA A 64 2.85 -5.79 -2.62
C ALA A 64 2.56 -7.28 -2.83
N GLU A 65 1.63 -7.82 -2.04
CA GLU A 65 1.22 -9.22 -2.15
C GLU A 65 0.54 -9.50 -3.50
N VAL A 66 -0.32 -8.59 -3.94
CA VAL A 66 -1.02 -8.71 -5.23
C VAL A 66 0.00 -8.74 -6.38
N VAL A 67 0.93 -7.78 -6.47
CA VAL A 67 1.90 -7.75 -7.57
C VAL A 67 2.87 -8.94 -7.53
N ASN A 68 3.22 -9.43 -6.33
CA ASN A 68 4.04 -10.64 -6.19
C ASN A 68 3.30 -11.87 -6.77
N ARG A 69 1.99 -12.01 -6.49
CA ARG A 69 1.17 -13.08 -7.08
C ARG A 69 1.01 -12.95 -8.60
N MET A 70 1.17 -11.75 -9.16
CA MET A 70 1.21 -11.50 -10.61
C MET A 70 2.60 -11.78 -11.23
N GLY A 71 3.60 -12.15 -10.42
CA GLY A 71 4.95 -12.49 -10.87
C GLY A 71 5.94 -11.31 -10.87
N ALA A 72 5.56 -10.16 -10.31
CA ALA A 72 6.47 -9.07 -10.02
C ALA A 72 7.26 -9.35 -8.73
N THR A 73 8.23 -8.49 -8.44
CA THR A 73 8.97 -8.45 -7.19
C THR A 73 8.74 -7.11 -6.54
N ALA A 74 7.89 -7.08 -5.51
CA ALA A 74 7.71 -5.91 -4.67
C ALA A 74 8.96 -5.66 -3.82
N VAL A 75 9.45 -4.43 -3.80
CA VAL A 75 10.57 -4.02 -2.95
C VAL A 75 10.15 -2.98 -1.92
N ASN A 76 10.72 -3.10 -0.72
CA ASN A 76 10.53 -2.12 0.35
C ASN A 76 11.76 -1.21 0.43
N THR A 77 11.55 0.06 0.14
CA THR A 77 12.62 1.08 0.11
C THR A 77 12.12 2.35 0.80
N PRO A 78 12.92 2.94 1.71
CA PRO A 78 12.62 4.23 2.32
C PRO A 78 12.38 5.32 1.28
N GLY A 79 11.53 6.30 1.60
CA GLY A 79 11.13 7.36 0.65
C GLY A 79 12.31 8.09 0.00
N GLY A 80 13.35 8.42 0.77
CA GLY A 80 14.54 9.11 0.27
C GLY A 80 15.41 8.28 -0.67
N GLU A 81 15.24 6.97 -0.70
CA GLU A 81 16.02 6.04 -1.52
C GLU A 81 15.29 5.62 -2.81
N ILE A 82 14.01 5.99 -2.97
CA ILE A 82 13.20 5.60 -4.14
C ILE A 82 13.80 6.16 -5.43
N MET A 83 14.15 7.45 -5.47
CA MET A 83 14.68 8.06 -6.69
C MET A 83 16.06 7.51 -7.07
N PRO A 84 17.04 7.42 -6.15
CA PRO A 84 18.31 6.74 -6.45
C PRO A 84 18.12 5.29 -6.94
N ALA A 85 17.23 4.52 -6.30
CA ALA A 85 16.98 3.14 -6.70
C ALA A 85 16.27 2.99 -8.05
N LEU A 86 15.48 3.99 -8.47
CA LEU A 86 14.81 4.01 -9.77
C LEU A 86 15.73 4.45 -10.91
N GLN A 87 16.79 5.21 -10.61
CA GLN A 87 17.75 5.70 -11.60
C GLN A 87 18.93 4.75 -11.86
N ALA A 88 19.23 3.89 -10.88
CA ALA A 88 20.27 2.87 -10.97
C ALA A 88 19.88 1.75 -11.96
#